data_AF-A0A6B3I6Q2-F1
#
_entry.id   AF-A0A6B3I6Q2-F1
#
_cell.length_a   1.000
_cell.length_b   1.000
_cell.length_c   1.000
_cell.angle_alpha   90.00
_cell.angle_beta   90.00
_cell.angle_gamma   90.00
#
_symmetry.space_group_name_H-M   'P 1'
#
loop_
_entity.id
_entity.type
_entity.pdbx_description
1 polymer ?
#
loop_
_entity_poly.entity_id
_entity_poly.type
_entity_poly.pdbx_seq_one_letter_code
_entity_poly.pdbx_strand_id
1 'polypeptide(L)'
;RATVETLHTPRDLIGDAGLPPFTGGMVGYLGYDVVRRLEKIGEHGGDDLKLPELTMLLTSDLAVLDHQNGTVLLIANAINHNDLSTGVDEAYADAVARLDAMEQDLRRPVENAPAVLPPSELPPYTALWGGEAYQVAVEDIKERI
;
A
#
# COMPACT_ATOMS: atom_id res chain seq x y z
N ARG A 1 14.35 11.26 -9.70
CA ARG A 1 15.37 11.16 -8.64
C ARG A 1 15.23 12.29 -7.61
N ALA A 2 15.35 13.56 -8.02
CA ALA A 2 15.16 14.71 -7.12
C ALA A 2 13.84 14.69 -6.33
N THR A 3 12.69 14.41 -6.97
CA THR A 3 11.39 14.34 -6.28
C THR A 3 11.33 13.27 -5.19
N VAL A 4 11.93 12.10 -5.42
CA VAL A 4 11.95 11.01 -4.42
C VAL A 4 12.90 11.37 -3.27
N GLU A 5 14.01 12.03 -3.56
CA GLU A 5 14.93 12.55 -2.55
C GLU A 5 14.27 13.64 -1.69
N THR A 6 13.47 14.54 -2.29
CA THR A 6 12.73 15.58 -1.56
C THR A 6 11.60 15.03 -0.68
N LEU A 7 10.93 13.95 -1.11
CA LEU A 7 9.80 13.37 -0.37
C LEU A 7 10.23 12.35 0.70
N HIS A 8 11.53 12.06 0.82
CA HIS A 8 12.01 11.05 1.75
C HIS A 8 12.19 11.61 3.17
N THR A 9 11.48 11.05 4.14
CA THR A 9 11.69 11.33 5.57
C THR A 9 13.04 10.78 6.03
N PRO A 10 13.92 11.59 6.64
CA PRO A 10 15.21 11.14 7.16
C PRO A 10 15.08 9.92 8.08
N ARG A 11 15.91 8.89 7.87
CA ARG A 11 15.81 7.58 8.58
C ARG A 11 16.29 7.64 10.03
N ASP A 12 17.16 8.59 10.34
CA ASP A 12 17.69 8.88 11.67
C ASP A 12 16.59 9.31 12.66
N LEU A 13 15.52 9.95 12.17
CA LEU A 13 14.33 10.27 13.00
C LEU A 13 13.57 9.03 13.50
N ILE A 14 13.70 7.90 12.82
CA ILE A 14 12.94 6.67 13.11
C ILE A 14 13.78 5.69 13.94
N GLY A 15 15.08 5.59 13.64
CA GLY A 15 15.99 4.61 14.25
C GLY A 15 16.26 4.82 15.74
N ASP A 16 16.43 6.06 16.18
CA ASP A 16 16.74 6.37 17.59
C ASP A 16 15.48 6.55 18.46
N ALA A 17 14.31 6.74 17.85
CA ALA A 17 13.06 7.06 18.53
C ALA A 17 12.19 5.84 18.86
N GLY A 18 12.61 4.62 18.49
CA GLY A 18 11.83 3.40 18.73
C GLY A 18 10.50 3.34 17.95
N LEU A 19 10.42 4.04 16.82
CA LEU A 19 9.22 4.06 15.98
C LEU A 19 9.11 2.79 15.12
N PRO A 20 7.89 2.42 14.68
CA PRO A 20 7.71 1.29 13.78
C PRO A 20 8.42 1.47 12.43
N PRO A 21 8.66 0.38 11.68
CA PRO A 21 9.32 0.44 10.37
C PRO A 21 8.59 1.31 9.33
N PHE A 22 7.28 1.49 9.48
CA PHE A 22 6.44 2.32 8.61
C PHE A 22 5.64 3.32 9.45
N THR A 23 5.93 4.60 9.28
CA THR A 23 5.32 5.70 10.04
C THR A 23 4.48 6.65 9.18
N GLY A 24 4.45 6.44 7.87
CA GLY A 24 3.75 7.28 6.90
C GLY A 24 4.43 7.26 5.54
N GLY A 25 3.70 7.68 4.51
CA GLY A 25 4.22 7.76 3.14
C GLY A 25 3.21 7.27 2.10
N MET A 26 3.73 6.81 0.97
CA MET A 26 2.89 6.39 -0.17
C MET A 26 2.63 4.87 -0.10
N VAL A 27 1.37 4.46 -0.02
CA VAL A 27 0.94 3.05 0.00
C VAL A 27 0.07 2.77 -1.21
N GLY A 28 0.40 1.73 -1.97
CA GLY A 28 -0.38 1.39 -3.15
C GLY A 28 0.27 0.31 -3.98
N TYR A 29 0.05 0.36 -5.30
CA TYR A 29 0.59 -0.64 -6.23
C TYR A 29 1.15 0.00 -7.49
N LEU A 30 2.14 -0.70 -8.06
CA LEU A 30 2.66 -0.50 -9.40
C LEU A 30 2.20 -1.68 -10.25
N GLY A 31 1.38 -1.44 -11.26
CA GLY A 31 0.96 -2.44 -12.22
C GLY A 31 2.11 -2.89 -13.11
N TYR A 32 2.00 -4.10 -13.68
CA TYR A 32 3.03 -4.64 -14.56
C TYR A 32 3.36 -3.70 -15.72
N ASP A 33 2.35 -3.05 -16.31
CA ASP A 33 2.51 -2.16 -17.46
C ASP A 33 3.32 -0.88 -17.17
N VAL A 34 3.63 -0.55 -15.91
CA VAL A 34 4.61 0.52 -15.57
C VAL A 34 5.94 0.28 -16.27
N VAL A 35 6.33 -0.97 -16.51
CA VAL A 35 7.58 -1.30 -17.20
C VAL A 35 7.65 -0.72 -18.62
N ARG A 36 6.50 -0.49 -19.29
CA ARG A 36 6.45 0.17 -20.61
C ARG A 36 6.91 1.64 -20.57
N ARG A 37 6.88 2.28 -19.40
CA ARG A 37 7.42 3.63 -19.18
C ARG A 37 8.94 3.62 -19.01
N LEU A 38 9.51 2.48 -18.64
CA LEU A 38 10.91 2.31 -18.30
C LEU A 38 11.71 1.70 -19.46
N GLU A 39 11.10 0.74 -20.17
CA GLU A 39 11.74 -0.05 -21.22
C GLU A 39 10.86 -0.20 -22.47
N LYS A 40 11.50 -0.39 -23.63
CA LYS A 40 10.80 -0.63 -24.90
C LYS A 40 10.54 -2.12 -25.10
N ILE A 41 9.41 -2.62 -24.62
CA ILE A 41 9.05 -4.05 -24.66
C ILE A 41 8.09 -4.44 -25.81
N GLY A 42 7.77 -3.49 -26.71
CA GLY A 42 6.77 -3.66 -27.78
C GLY A 42 5.32 -3.67 -27.27
N GLU A 43 4.36 -3.68 -28.19
CA GLU A 43 2.94 -3.84 -27.87
C GLU A 43 2.58 -5.33 -27.82
N HIS A 44 2.21 -5.82 -26.64
CA HIS A 44 1.87 -7.22 -26.40
C HIS A 44 0.82 -7.29 -25.30
N GLY A 45 -0.23 -8.10 -25.49
CA GLY A 45 -1.38 -8.20 -24.57
C GLY A 45 -2.42 -7.09 -24.80
N GLY A 46 -3.69 -7.37 -24.49
CA GLY A 46 -4.76 -6.37 -24.49
C GLY A 46 -4.97 -5.75 -23.10
N ASP A 47 -5.46 -4.50 -23.06
CA ASP A 47 -5.89 -3.85 -21.81
C ASP A 47 -7.37 -4.15 -21.54
N ASP A 48 -7.63 -5.38 -21.08
CA ASP A 48 -8.97 -5.87 -20.73
C ASP A 48 -9.41 -5.43 -19.33
N LEU A 49 -8.47 -5.33 -18.39
CA LEU A 49 -8.73 -4.93 -17.01
C LEU A 49 -8.87 -3.40 -16.83
N LYS A 50 -8.30 -2.58 -17.71
CA LYS A 50 -8.37 -1.10 -17.68
C LYS A 50 -7.97 -0.51 -16.33
N LEU A 51 -6.96 -1.11 -15.72
CA LEU A 51 -6.46 -0.67 -14.41
C LEU A 51 -5.48 0.50 -14.58
N PRO A 52 -5.44 1.45 -13.64
CA PRO A 52 -4.36 2.43 -13.59
C PRO A 52 -3.00 1.73 -13.47
N GLU A 53 -2.00 2.20 -14.22
CA GLU A 53 -0.62 1.72 -14.13
C GLU A 53 -0.03 1.89 -12.72
N LEU A 54 -0.41 2.95 -12.00
CA LEU A 54 0.07 3.28 -10.66
C LEU A 54 -1.07 3.91 -9.86
N THR A 55 -1.32 3.41 -8.64
CA THR A 55 -2.20 4.07 -7.67
C THR A 55 -1.51 4.08 -6.31
N MET A 56 -1.37 5.25 -5.69
CA MET A 56 -0.73 5.42 -4.40
C MET A 56 -1.57 6.34 -3.51
N LEU A 57 -1.85 5.89 -2.28
CA LEU A 57 -2.44 6.65 -1.20
C LEU A 57 -1.33 7.36 -0.41
N LEU A 58 -1.48 8.66 -0.17
CA LEU A 58 -0.67 9.35 0.82
C LEU A 58 -1.22 9.05 2.21
N THR A 59 -0.60 8.08 2.88
CA THR A 59 -1.01 7.60 4.20
C THR A 59 -0.39 8.50 5.27
N SER A 60 -1.19 9.46 5.75
CA SER A 60 -0.85 10.33 6.87
C SER A 60 -1.26 9.77 8.22
N ASP A 61 -2.36 9.00 8.27
CA ASP A 61 -2.93 8.44 9.51
C ASP A 61 -2.79 6.93 9.54
N LEU A 62 -2.21 6.41 10.63
CA LEU A 62 -1.87 5.01 10.78
C LEU A 62 -2.18 4.50 12.18
N ALA A 63 -2.65 3.27 12.24
CA ALA A 63 -2.69 2.45 13.45
C ALA A 63 -1.76 1.25 13.25
N VAL A 64 -0.65 1.23 13.99
CA VAL A 64 0.36 0.16 13.89
C VAL A 64 0.16 -0.80 15.06
N LEU A 65 -0.25 -2.03 14.75
CA LEU A 65 -0.45 -3.10 15.73
C LEU A 65 0.86 -3.86 15.95
N ASP A 66 1.37 -3.81 17.18
CA ASP A 66 2.43 -4.67 17.66
C ASP A 66 1.81 -5.94 18.26
N HIS A 67 1.86 -7.03 17.50
CA HIS A 67 1.32 -8.32 17.95
C HIS A 67 2.10 -8.94 19.10
N GLN A 68 3.37 -8.59 19.29
CA GLN A 68 4.20 -9.15 20.37
C GLN A 68 3.80 -8.54 21.72
N ASN A 69 3.61 -7.22 21.75
CA ASN A 69 3.25 -6.49 22.99
C ASN A 69 1.74 -6.29 23.15
N GLY A 70 0.94 -6.57 22.12
CA GLY A 70 -0.51 -6.36 22.12
C GLY A 70 -0.90 -4.88 22.16
N THR A 71 -0.07 -3.99 21.62
CA THR A 71 -0.24 -2.53 21.66
C THR A 71 -0.54 -1.99 20.27
N VAL A 72 -1.26 -0.86 20.20
CA VAL A 72 -1.49 -0.13 18.96
C VAL A 72 -0.87 1.26 19.10
N LEU A 73 0.05 1.60 18.19
CA LEU A 73 0.59 2.95 18.07
C LEU A 73 -0.20 3.71 17.00
N LEU A 74 -0.80 4.83 17.39
CA LEU A 74 -1.45 5.76 16.48
C LEU A 74 -0.45 6.82 16.01
N ILE A 75 -0.44 7.09 14.71
CA ILE A 75 0.42 8.09 14.09
C ILE A 75 -0.44 8.97 13.21
N ALA A 76 -0.38 10.28 13.42
CA ALA A 76 -0.96 11.29 12.54
C ALA A 76 0.14 12.23 12.05
N ASN A 77 0.49 12.12 10.77
CA ASN A 77 1.52 12.95 10.16
C ASN A 77 0.94 14.31 9.80
N ALA A 78 1.56 15.38 10.29
CA ALA A 78 1.31 16.74 9.85
C ALA A 78 2.11 17.00 8.57
N ILE A 79 1.41 17.12 7.43
CA ILE A 79 2.08 17.31 6.13
C ILE A 79 2.16 18.81 5.81
N ASN A 80 3.38 19.34 5.82
CA ASN A 80 3.63 20.73 5.44
C ASN A 80 3.72 20.89 3.91
N HIS A 81 2.57 21.06 3.24
CA HIS A 81 2.51 21.13 1.78
C HIS A 81 3.15 22.38 1.16
N ASN A 82 3.23 23.50 1.90
CA ASN A 82 3.70 24.78 1.39
C ASN A 82 5.13 25.13 1.85
N ASP A 83 5.75 24.26 2.65
CA ASP A 83 7.10 24.43 3.20
C ASP A 83 7.32 25.77 3.93
N LEU A 84 6.27 26.31 4.54
CA LEU A 84 6.35 27.52 5.35
C LEU A 84 6.55 27.18 6.83
N SER A 85 7.21 28.08 7.56
CA SER A 85 7.37 27.99 9.01
C SER A 85 6.13 28.48 9.78
N THR A 86 5.13 29.00 9.08
CA THR A 86 3.82 29.41 9.61
C THR A 86 2.82 28.27 9.49
N GLY A 87 1.83 28.18 10.38
CA GLY A 87 0.82 27.10 10.31
C GLY A 87 1.11 25.90 11.21
N VAL A 88 2.18 25.96 12.01
CA VAL A 88 2.66 24.83 12.84
C VAL A 88 1.65 24.49 13.92
N ASP A 89 1.09 25.48 14.59
CA ASP A 89 0.12 25.28 15.66
C ASP A 89 -1.18 24.69 15.11
N GLU A 90 -1.67 25.18 13.96
CA GLU A 90 -2.85 24.60 13.29
C GLU A 90 -2.59 23.16 12.83
N ALA A 91 -1.43 22.87 12.24
CA ALA A 91 -1.09 21.53 11.78
C ALA A 91 -0.93 20.54 12.93
N TYR A 92 -0.38 20.99 14.07
CA TYR A 92 -0.33 20.19 15.29
C TYR A 92 -1.73 19.93 15.85
N ALA A 93 -2.57 20.96 15.95
CA ALA A 93 -3.94 20.81 16.44
C ALA A 93 -4.78 19.86 15.57
N ASP A 94 -4.62 19.94 14.24
CA ASP A 94 -5.24 19.00 13.29
C ASP A 94 -4.77 17.55 13.50
N ALA A 95 -3.45 17.33 13.64
CA ALA A 95 -2.90 16.00 13.89
C ALA A 95 -3.42 15.40 15.20
N VAL A 96 -3.51 16.21 16.27
CA VAL A 96 -4.09 15.79 17.56
C VAL A 96 -5.58 15.42 17.39
N ALA A 97 -6.36 16.24 16.69
CA ALA A 97 -7.77 15.95 16.44
C ALA A 97 -7.97 14.62 15.66
N ARG A 98 -7.08 14.31 14.72
CA ARG A 98 -7.10 13.03 13.98
C ARG A 98 -6.68 11.84 14.86
N LEU A 99 -5.72 12.02 15.78
CA LEU A 99 -5.38 11.01 16.79
C LEU A 99 -6.57 10.72 17.71
N ASP A 100 -7.24 11.76 18.22
CA ASP A 100 -8.43 11.62 19.07
C ASP A 100 -9.55 10.86 18.34
N ALA A 101 -9.77 11.15 17.06
CA ALA A 101 -10.75 10.45 16.25
C ALA A 101 -10.42 8.95 16.07
N MET A 102 -9.15 8.62 15.80
CA MET A 102 -8.69 7.22 15.70
C MET A 102 -8.81 6.49 17.05
N GLU A 103 -8.46 7.14 18.15
CA GLU A 103 -8.60 6.57 19.49
C GLU A 103 -10.07 6.28 19.82
N GLN A 104 -10.97 7.22 19.51
CA GLN A 104 -12.41 7.04 19.70
C GLN A 104 -12.94 5.86 18.87
N ASP A 105 -12.51 5.73 17.61
CA ASP A 105 -12.92 4.63 16.74
C ASP A 105 -12.43 3.27 17.28
N LEU A 106 -11.18 3.20 17.77
CA LEU A 106 -10.64 1.98 18.40
C LEU A 106 -11.37 1.58 19.68
N ARG A 107 -11.88 2.54 20.44
CA ARG A 107 -12.66 2.30 21.67
C ARG A 107 -14.10 1.87 21.39
N ARG A 108 -14.58 2.02 20.15
CA ARG A 108 -15.95 1.64 19.78
C ARG A 108 -16.11 0.12 19.87
N PRO A 109 -17.09 -0.40 20.63
CA PRO A 109 -17.39 -1.82 20.63
C PRO A 109 -17.78 -2.28 19.23
N VAL A 110 -17.24 -3.42 18.80
CA VAL A 110 -17.61 -4.08 17.55
C VAL A 110 -18.25 -5.42 17.89
N GLU A 111 -19.37 -5.74 17.24
CA GLU A 111 -19.97 -7.08 17.36
C GLU A 111 -19.01 -8.11 16.75
N ASN A 112 -18.41 -8.92 17.61
CA ASN A 112 -17.51 -10.00 17.20
C ASN A 112 -18.17 -11.34 17.48
N ALA A 113 -19.04 -11.77 16.57
CA ALA A 113 -19.63 -13.10 16.62
C ALA A 113 -18.61 -14.15 16.13
N PRO A 114 -18.48 -15.31 16.80
CA PRO A 114 -17.69 -16.41 16.28
C PRO A 114 -18.19 -16.83 14.90
N ALA A 115 -17.32 -16.75 13.90
CA ALA A 115 -17.63 -17.22 12.55
C ALA A 115 -17.11 -18.65 12.36
N VAL A 116 -17.95 -19.52 11.80
CA VAL A 116 -17.49 -20.82 11.30
C VAL A 116 -16.85 -20.58 9.94
N LEU A 117 -15.57 -20.94 9.79
CA LEU A 117 -14.91 -20.86 8.50
C LEU A 117 -15.55 -21.89 7.54
N PRO A 118 -15.98 -21.48 6.34
CA PRO A 118 -16.48 -22.42 5.36
C PRO A 118 -15.38 -23.39 4.94
N PRO A 119 -15.73 -24.60 4.47
CA PRO A 119 -14.76 -25.51 3.87
C PRO A 119 -14.06 -24.82 2.68
N SER A 120 -12.77 -25.11 2.52
CA SER A 120 -11.99 -24.62 1.38
C SER A 120 -12.41 -25.40 0.13
N GLU A 121 -13.28 -24.81 -0.66
CA GLU A 121 -13.75 -25.36 -1.93
C GLU A 121 -13.28 -24.48 -3.09
N LEU A 122 -12.95 -25.12 -4.22
CA LEU A 122 -12.59 -24.39 -5.42
C LEU A 122 -13.85 -23.69 -5.97
N PRO A 123 -13.83 -22.35 -6.10
CA PRO A 123 -14.95 -21.65 -6.72
C PRO A 123 -15.03 -22.04 -8.21
N PRO A 124 -16.23 -22.00 -8.81
CA PRO A 124 -16.34 -22.10 -10.27
C PRO A 124 -15.55 -20.97 -10.91
N TYR A 125 -14.69 -21.30 -11.87
CA TYR A 125 -13.85 -20.33 -12.58
C TYR A 125 -13.83 -20.63 -14.08
N THR A 126 -13.51 -19.60 -14.85
CA THR A 126 -13.21 -19.71 -16.29
C THR A 126 -11.75 -19.36 -16.50
N ALA A 127 -11.06 -20.15 -17.33
CA ALA A 127 -9.69 -19.83 -17.74
C ALA A 127 -9.72 -19.18 -19.13
N LEU A 128 -9.07 -18.02 -19.26
CA LEU A 128 -8.87 -17.36 -20.56
C LEU A 128 -7.87 -18.13 -21.45
N TRP A 129 -6.96 -18.87 -20.82
CA TRP A 129 -5.89 -19.60 -21.47
C TRP A 129 -5.50 -20.84 -20.67
N GLY A 130 -5.08 -21.92 -21.34
CA GLY A 130 -4.73 -23.19 -20.69
C GLY A 130 -4.61 -24.37 -21.67
N GLY A 131 -4.50 -25.58 -21.11
CA GLY A 131 -4.50 -26.84 -21.87
C GLY A 131 -3.37 -26.94 -22.92
N GLU A 132 -3.72 -27.43 -24.10
CA GLU A 132 -2.79 -27.61 -25.22
C GLU A 132 -2.14 -26.30 -25.67
N ALA A 133 -2.91 -25.21 -25.74
CA ALA A 133 -2.38 -23.89 -26.15
C ALA A 133 -1.29 -23.38 -25.19
N TYR A 134 -1.44 -23.63 -23.89
CA TYR A 134 -0.40 -23.34 -22.91
C TYR A 134 0.83 -24.22 -23.10
N GLN A 135 0.66 -25.52 -23.34
CA GLN A 135 1.77 -26.45 -23.58
C GLN A 135 2.57 -26.08 -24.83
N VAL A 136 1.90 -25.68 -25.92
CA VAL A 136 2.56 -25.20 -27.14
C VAL A 136 3.41 -23.96 -26.85
N ALA A 137 2.90 -22.99 -26.10
CA ALA A 137 3.69 -21.82 -25.72
C ALA A 137 4.88 -22.16 -24.82
N VAL A 138 4.76 -23.17 -23.95
CA VAL A 138 5.89 -23.65 -23.14
C VAL A 138 6.99 -24.24 -24.03
N GLU A 139 6.65 -25.07 -25.00
CA GLU A 139 7.66 -25.63 -25.93
C GLU A 139 8.28 -24.54 -26.82
N ASP A 140 7.50 -23.58 -27.29
CA ASP A 140 7.99 -22.43 -28.05
C ASP A 140 9.00 -21.57 -27.25
N ILE A 141 8.71 -21.30 -25.97
CA ILE A 141 9.62 -20.56 -25.10
C ILE A 141 10.89 -21.36 -24.79
N LYS A 142 10.79 -22.69 -24.63
CA LYS A 142 11.96 -23.56 -24.39
C LYS A 142 13.00 -23.48 -25.52
N GLU A 143 12.57 -23.30 -26.77
CA GLU A 143 13.51 -23.13 -27.91
C GLU A 143 14.18 -21.75 -27.96
N ARG A 144 13.77 -20.79 -27.10
CA ARG A 144 14.30 -19.42 -27.04
C ARG A 144 15.19 -19.14 -25.83
N ILE A 145 15.34 -20.12 -24.93
CA ILE A 145 16.24 -20.09 -23.76
C ILE A 145 17.57 -20.71 -24.15
#